data_AF-A0A199AP96-F1
#
_entry.id   AF-A0A199AP96-F1
#
_cell.length_a   1.000
_cell.length_b   1.000
_cell.length_c   1.000
_cell.angle_alpha   90.00
_cell.angle_beta   90.00
_cell.angle_gamma   90.00
#
_symmetry.space_group_name_H-M   'P 1'
#
loop_
_entity.id
_entity.type
_entity.pdbx_description
1 polymer ?
#
loop_
_entity_poly.entity_id
_entity_poly.type
_entity_poly.pdbx_seq_one_letter_code
_entity_poly.pdbx_strand_id
1 'polypeptide(L)'
;MTATIPFRPAAARPDLSDREVEVLIAWLASDSKREVTERLFLADSTVSTYIQRVRSKYDAVGRPARTKVRLLLRAVEDGYVRLDDL
;
A
#
# COMPACT_ATOMS: atom_id res chain seq x y z
N MET A 1 -7.84 -12.09 -39.60
CA MET A 1 -8.17 -12.46 -38.21
C MET A 1 -7.47 -11.49 -37.28
N THR A 2 -8.13 -10.40 -36.92
CA THR A 2 -7.59 -9.37 -36.02
C THR A 2 -8.10 -9.70 -34.61
N ALA A 3 -7.22 -10.20 -33.75
CA ALA A 3 -7.55 -10.37 -32.33
C ALA A 3 -7.51 -8.99 -31.67
N THR A 4 -8.68 -8.39 -31.45
CA THR A 4 -8.83 -7.25 -30.53
C THR A 4 -8.42 -7.72 -29.14
N ILE A 5 -7.25 -7.30 -28.67
CA ILE A 5 -6.84 -7.48 -27.28
C ILE A 5 -7.81 -6.62 -26.44
N PRO A 6 -8.62 -7.20 -25.53
CA PRO A 6 -9.47 -6.40 -24.67
C PRO A 6 -8.57 -5.50 -23.81
N PHE A 7 -8.80 -4.19 -23.86
CA PHE A 7 -8.22 -3.24 -22.91
C PHE A 7 -8.69 -3.66 -21.51
N ARG A 8 -7.80 -4.30 -20.74
CA ARG A 8 -8.07 -4.62 -19.35
C ARG A 8 -8.31 -3.28 -18.65
N PRO A 9 -9.49 -3.05 -18.04
CA PRO A 9 -9.75 -1.79 -17.35
C PRO A 9 -8.59 -1.56 -16.38
N ALA A 10 -8.04 -0.33 -16.39
CA ALA A 10 -6.97 0.06 -15.49
C ALA A 10 -7.36 -0.43 -14.09
N ALA A 11 -6.57 -1.35 -13.53
CA ALA A 11 -6.90 -1.98 -12.27
C ALA A 11 -7.19 -0.88 -11.26
N ALA A 12 -8.38 -0.91 -10.64
CA ALA A 12 -8.84 0.19 -9.80
C ALA A 12 -7.78 0.49 -8.73
N ARG A 13 -7.24 1.71 -8.76
CA ARG A 13 -6.27 2.23 -7.80
C ARG A 13 -7.06 2.74 -6.59
N PRO A 14 -6.75 2.29 -5.36
CA PRO A 14 -7.40 2.85 -4.18
C PRO A 14 -6.91 4.28 -3.97
N ASP A 15 -7.77 5.18 -3.53
CA ASP A 15 -7.37 6.55 -3.18
C ASP A 15 -6.82 6.57 -1.74
N LEU A 16 -5.49 6.62 -1.60
CA LEU A 16 -4.81 6.73 -0.31
C LEU A 16 -4.53 8.19 0.03
N SER A 17 -4.77 8.60 1.27
CA SER A 17 -4.39 9.94 1.75
C SER A 17 -2.88 10.05 1.95
N ASP A 18 -2.36 11.27 1.98
CA ASP A 18 -0.92 11.52 2.18
C ASP A 18 -0.38 10.83 3.44
N ARG A 19 -1.15 10.88 4.55
CA ARG A 19 -0.77 10.23 5.80
C ARG A 19 -0.80 8.71 5.71
N GLU A 20 -1.74 8.14 4.95
CA GLU A 20 -1.76 6.69 4.70
C GLU A 20 -0.56 6.25 3.87
N VAL A 21 -0.18 7.04 2.85
CA VAL A 21 1.00 6.78 2.02
C VAL A 21 2.28 6.87 2.83
N GLU A 22 2.43 7.89 3.68
CA GLU A 22 3.59 8.06 4.55
C GLU A 22 3.76 6.88 5.52
N VAL A 23 2.68 6.47 6.19
CA VAL A 23 2.70 5.31 7.10
C VAL A 23 2.94 4.01 6.33
N LEU A 24 2.40 3.89 5.11
CA LEU A 24 2.65 2.75 4.23
C LEU A 24 4.12 2.64 3.84
N ILE A 25 4.76 3.73 3.39
CA ILE A 25 6.18 3.77 3.04
C ILE A 25 7.04 3.37 4.23
N ALA A 26 6.82 3.99 5.39
CA ALA A 26 7.57 3.67 6.60
C ALA A 26 7.40 2.20 7.00
N TRP A 27 6.18 1.66 6.95
CA TRP A 27 5.92 0.24 7.22
C TRP A 27 6.62 -0.71 6.25
N LEU A 28 6.68 -0.35 4.96
CA LEU A 28 7.33 -1.16 3.94
C LEU A 28 8.86 -1.15 4.07
N ALA A 29 9.44 -0.02 4.46
CA ALA A 29 10.88 0.16 4.68
C ALA A 29 11.40 -0.42 6.01
N SER A 30 10.53 -0.63 7.02
CA SER A 30 10.93 -1.10 8.35
C SER A 30 10.74 -2.60 8.55
N ASP A 31 11.65 -3.30 9.23
CA ASP A 31 11.50 -4.73 9.52
C ASP A 31 10.52 -5.02 10.66
N SER A 32 10.27 -4.03 11.51
CA SER A 32 9.38 -4.14 12.66
C SER A 32 8.45 -2.95 12.80
N LYS A 33 7.32 -3.12 13.51
CA LYS A 33 6.43 -1.99 13.84
C LYS A 33 7.11 -0.96 14.72
N ARG A 34 8.06 -1.39 15.57
CA ARG A 34 8.79 -0.52 16.48
C ARG A 34 9.58 0.55 15.72
N GLU A 35 10.26 0.17 14.65
CA GLU A 35 10.99 1.12 13.80
C GLU A 35 10.05 2.17 13.19
N VAL A 36 8.85 1.76 12.75
CA VAL A 36 7.85 2.71 12.22
C VAL A 36 7.39 3.69 13.30
N THR A 37 7.12 3.18 14.51
CA THR A 37 6.68 4.02 15.64
C THR A 37 7.74 5.02 16.05
N GLU A 38 9.02 4.62 16.05
CA GLU A 38 10.16 5.51 16.35
C GLU A 38 10.37 6.54 15.22
N ARG A 39 10.25 6.12 13.95
CA ARG A 39 10.42 7.01 12.78
C ARG A 39 9.32 8.06 12.66
N LEU A 40 8.06 7.68 12.92
CA LEU A 40 6.90 8.54 12.72
C LEU A 40 6.33 9.13 14.02
N PHE A 41 6.96 8.85 15.16
CA PHE A 41 6.47 9.22 16.50
C PHE A 41 5.01 8.81 16.73
N LEU A 42 4.67 7.58 16.34
CA LEU A 42 3.32 7.01 16.42
C LEU A 42 3.24 5.90 17.46
N ALA A 43 2.03 5.59 17.94
CA ALA A 43 1.78 4.37 18.71
C ALA A 43 1.62 3.14 17.79
N ASP A 44 1.93 1.94 18.28
CA ASP A 44 1.78 0.68 17.53
C ASP A 44 0.33 0.45 17.04
N SER A 45 -0.63 0.82 17.88
CA SER A 45 -2.06 0.77 17.56
C SER A 45 -2.38 1.68 16.38
N THR A 46 -1.82 2.89 16.34
CA THR A 46 -2.02 3.85 15.26
C THR A 46 -1.45 3.32 13.94
N VAL A 47 -0.23 2.79 13.94
CA VAL A 47 0.38 2.16 12.76
C VAL A 47 -0.52 1.01 12.26
N SER A 48 -0.95 0.14 13.18
CA SER A 48 -1.83 -0.99 12.85
C SER A 48 -3.15 -0.54 12.23
N THR A 49 -3.78 0.52 12.76
CA THR A 49 -4.99 1.12 12.21
C THR A 49 -4.78 1.64 10.79
N TYR A 50 -3.70 2.39 10.54
CA TYR A 50 -3.40 2.89 9.19
C TYR A 50 -3.17 1.76 8.19
N ILE A 51 -2.38 0.73 8.55
CA ILE A 51 -2.15 -0.42 7.66
C ILE A 51 -3.44 -1.20 7.40
N GLN A 52 -4.31 -1.35 8.39
CA GLN A 52 -5.63 -1.96 8.17
C GLN A 52 -6.50 -1.11 7.24
N ARG A 53 -6.55 0.21 7.40
CA ARG A 53 -7.30 1.10 6.50
C ARG A 53 -6.81 1.00 5.06
N VAL A 54 -5.49 1.05 4.84
CA VAL A 54 -4.89 0.88 3.51
C VAL A 54 -5.30 -0.46 2.91
N ARG A 55 -5.22 -1.56 3.68
CA ARG A 55 -5.68 -2.89 3.23
C ARG A 55 -7.16 -2.89 2.86
N SER A 56 -8.01 -2.31 3.68
CA SER A 56 -9.45 -2.20 3.39
C SER A 56 -9.72 -1.41 2.11
N LYS A 57 -8.96 -0.35 1.82
CA LYS A 57 -9.08 0.40 0.56
C LYS A 57 -8.68 -0.47 -0.64
N TYR A 58 -7.61 -1.25 -0.52
CA TYR A 58 -7.22 -2.23 -1.53
C TYR A 58 -8.25 -3.35 -1.73
N ASP A 59 -8.85 -3.84 -0.65
CA ASP A 59 -9.94 -4.82 -0.70
C ASP A 59 -11.18 -4.23 -1.40
N ALA A 60 -11.53 -2.96 -1.12
CA ALA A 60 -12.69 -2.27 -1.71
C ALA A 60 -12.59 -2.10 -3.24
N VAL A 61 -11.38 -1.95 -3.77
CA VAL A 61 -11.12 -1.91 -5.23
C VAL A 61 -10.89 -3.29 -5.84
N GLY A 62 -11.14 -4.37 -5.09
CA GLY A 62 -11.01 -5.75 -5.56
C GLY A 62 -9.56 -6.25 -5.70
N ARG A 63 -8.60 -5.57 -5.07
CA ARG A 63 -7.16 -5.90 -5.14
C ARG A 63 -6.60 -6.21 -3.74
N PRO A 64 -7.02 -7.31 -3.08
CA PRO A 64 -6.62 -7.63 -1.71
C PRO A 64 -5.10 -7.67 -1.52
N ALA A 65 -4.62 -7.00 -0.47
CA ALA A 65 -3.19 -6.86 -0.13
C ALA A 65 -2.90 -7.31 1.33
N ARG A 66 -3.20 -8.58 1.63
CA ARG A 66 -3.19 -9.12 3.00
C ARG A 66 -1.79 -9.30 3.61
N THR A 67 -0.77 -9.46 2.78
CA THR A 67 0.62 -9.62 3.23
C THR A 67 1.42 -8.34 2.98
N LYS A 68 2.49 -8.12 3.76
CA LYS A 68 3.39 -6.98 3.57
C LYS A 68 3.97 -6.93 2.15
N VAL A 69 4.42 -8.08 1.64
CA VAL A 69 4.94 -8.22 0.27
C VAL A 69 3.88 -7.87 -0.78
N ARG A 70 2.63 -8.31 -0.59
CA ARG A 70 1.55 -7.98 -1.55
C ARG A 70 1.17 -6.50 -1.48
N LEU A 71 1.23 -5.90 -0.29
CA LEU A 71 1.05 -4.46 -0.09
C LEU A 71 2.14 -3.66 -0.81
N LEU A 72 3.40 -4.10 -0.73
CA LEU A 72 4.51 -3.51 -1.47
C LEU A 72 4.28 -3.55 -2.98
N LEU A 73 4.01 -4.75 -3.52
CA LEU A 73 3.77 -4.92 -4.96
C LEU A 73 2.65 -4.02 -5.46
N ARG A 74 1.52 -3.95 -4.73
CA ARG A 74 0.39 -3.08 -5.10
C ARG A 74 0.75 -1.60 -5.03
N ALA A 75 1.47 -1.19 -3.98
CA ALA A 75 1.89 0.19 -3.81
C ALA A 75 2.85 0.65 -4.92
N VAL A 76 3.73 -0.25 -5.39
CA VAL A 76 4.62 0.00 -6.53
C VAL A 76 3.84 0.03 -7.85
N GLU A 77 2.95 -0.94 -8.10
CA GLU A 77 2.06 -0.94 -9.28
C GLU A 77 1.24 0.34 -9.40
N ASP A 78 0.80 0.88 -8.27
CA ASP A 78 -0.05 2.06 -8.18
C ASP A 78 0.74 3.38 -8.05
N GLY A 79 2.07 3.31 -7.97
CA GLY A 79 2.95 4.48 -7.89
C GLY A 79 2.91 5.24 -6.57
N TYR A 80 2.43 4.59 -5.49
CA TYR A 80 2.50 5.12 -4.12
C TYR A 80 3.88 4.99 -3.48
N VAL A 81 4.67 4.02 -3.94
CA VAL A 81 6.00 3.71 -3.41
C VAL A 81 6.92 3.49 -4.60
N ARG A 82 8.10 4.09 -4.58
CA ARG A 82 9.21 3.80 -5.48
C ARG A 82 10.24 2.96 -4.75
N LEU A 83 11.09 2.27 -5.50
CA LEU A 83 12.17 1.48 -4.90
C LEU A 83 13.17 2.37 -4.14
N ASP A 84 13.33 3.63 -4.54
CA ASP A 84 14.14 4.62 -3.83
C ASP A 84 13.56 5.06 -2.47
N ASP A 85 12.29 4.76 -2.19
CA ASP A 85 11.64 5.09 -0.91
C ASP A 85 11.84 4.00 0.18
N LEU A 86 12.41 2.84 -0.19
CA LEU A 86 12.58 1.66 0.67
C LEU A 86 13.93 1.65 1.39
#